data_AF-A0A7S1WCN8-F1
#
_entry.id   AF-A0A7S1WCN8-F1
#
_cell.length_a   1.000
_cell.length_b   1.000
_cell.length_c   1.000
_cell.angle_alpha   90.00
_cell.angle_beta   90.00
_cell.angle_gamma   90.00
#
_symmetry.space_group_name_H-M   'P 1'
#
loop_
_entity.id
_entity.type
_entity.pdbx_description
1 polymer ?
#
loop_
_entity_poly.entity_id
_entity_poly.type
_entity_poly.pdbx_seq_one_letter_code
_entity_poly.pdbx_strand_id
1 'polypeptide(L)'
;MSPSEQVYVYVREDGTDLREGERKTRDARAPEQTPKSRLSTAFEARRLENAVWRRFGMQKSSSEKDLSCISDPPASNTPEGEGGCLVKRLEETIGKRVDFTQIRYPQTDRTCRYDDLPTFPVRPDFSGFDNSLRPASECVVFDGCPDDPYHPSNTPIYQTATFVQPSASEFGAYDYTRSGNPTRTALEKHVAMLEQAAAAFAFASGMAALHTVMRLLRCGDEILCNEDIYGGMHRLLTQDCVHNGVIVTFVDTTDLDSVARAITPKTKLIHTESPSNPRMRVTDLRALAELAHQHGVLLSVDSTMMPP
;
A
#
# COMPACT_ATOMS: atom_id res chain seq x y z
N MET A 1 -12.79 -11.90 -19.12
CA MET A 1 -13.49 -11.14 -18.06
C MET A 1 -12.56 -10.00 -17.68
N SER A 2 -12.97 -8.75 -17.91
CA SER A 2 -12.22 -7.57 -17.45
C SER A 2 -12.13 -7.59 -15.93
N PRO A 3 -11.02 -7.18 -15.30
CA PRO A 3 -11.01 -6.90 -13.87
C PRO A 3 -12.06 -5.83 -13.60
N SER A 4 -12.94 -6.08 -12.62
CA SER A 4 -13.85 -5.08 -12.10
C SER A 4 -13.04 -3.97 -11.42
N GLU A 5 -13.10 -2.75 -11.94
CA GLU A 5 -12.56 -1.57 -11.27
C GLU A 5 -13.30 -1.37 -9.94
N GLN A 6 -12.62 -1.68 -8.84
CA GLN A 6 -13.05 -1.29 -7.50
C GLN A 6 -12.66 0.17 -7.32
N VAL A 7 -13.65 1.02 -7.07
CA VAL A 7 -13.46 2.45 -6.80
C VAL A 7 -13.93 2.70 -5.38
N TYR A 8 -13.24 3.60 -4.72
CA TYR A 8 -13.41 3.91 -3.31
C TYR A 8 -13.83 5.37 -3.17
N VAL A 9 -14.72 5.63 -2.21
CA VAL A 9 -15.10 6.99 -1.81
C VAL A 9 -14.53 7.24 -0.43
N TYR A 10 -13.90 8.39 -0.24
CA TYR A 10 -13.32 8.79 1.05
C TYR A 10 -13.83 10.14 1.50
N VAL A 11 -13.84 10.33 2.82
CA VAL A 11 -14.20 11.60 3.47
C VAL A 11 -12.98 12.07 4.26
N ARG A 12 -12.52 13.30 4.04
CA ARG A 12 -11.54 13.96 4.93
C ARG A 12 -12.29 14.78 5.98
N GLU A 13 -11.90 14.64 7.24
CA GLU A 13 -12.30 15.59 8.30
C GLU A 13 -11.27 16.71 8.42
N ASP A 14 -11.75 17.91 8.74
CA ASP A 14 -10.92 19.10 8.93
C ASP A 14 -10.04 18.97 10.19
N GLY A 15 -8.72 18.94 9.99
CA GLY A 15 -7.76 19.63 10.86
C GLY A 15 -7.62 19.20 12.31
N THR A 16 -7.55 17.91 12.64
CA THR A 16 -7.02 17.47 13.94
C THR A 16 -5.88 16.45 13.80
N ASP A 17 -4.71 16.80 14.34
CA ASP A 17 -3.53 15.94 14.45
C ASP A 17 -3.88 14.61 15.15
N LEU A 18 -3.71 13.50 14.44
CA LEU A 18 -3.78 12.16 15.03
C LEU A 18 -2.50 11.93 15.85
N ARG A 19 -2.63 12.01 17.18
CA ARG A 19 -1.54 11.68 18.12
C ARG A 19 -1.12 10.22 17.97
N GLU A 20 0.18 9.99 17.90
CA GLU A 20 0.84 8.68 17.94
C GLU A 20 0.34 7.83 19.12
N GLY A 21 -0.16 6.63 18.82
CA GLY A 21 -0.45 5.61 19.83
C GLY A 21 0.81 4.79 20.14
N GLU A 22 1.28 4.85 21.39
CA GLU A 22 2.39 4.02 21.88
C GLU A 22 2.08 2.51 21.73
N ARG A 23 2.90 1.78 20.94
CA ARG A 23 2.87 0.30 20.90
C ARG A 23 3.92 -0.28 21.85
N LYS A 24 3.46 -1.03 22.86
CA LYS A 24 4.31 -1.86 23.73
C LYS A 24 4.74 -3.15 23.00
N THR A 25 6.04 -3.39 22.94
CA THR A 25 6.62 -4.67 22.49
C THR A 25 6.65 -5.69 23.63
N ARG A 26 6.46 -6.99 23.35
CA ARG A 26 6.75 -8.04 24.33
C ARG A 26 7.27 -9.35 23.72
N ASP A 27 8.21 -9.93 24.45
CA ASP A 27 9.09 -11.07 24.16
C ASP A 27 8.43 -12.37 23.71
N ALA A 28 9.07 -13.05 22.74
CA ALA A 28 8.74 -14.40 22.29
C ALA A 28 9.70 -15.44 22.90
N ARG A 29 9.17 -16.47 23.56
CA ARG A 29 9.91 -17.69 23.95
C ARG A 29 10.05 -18.64 22.75
N ALA A 30 11.23 -19.24 22.57
CA ALA A 30 11.53 -20.21 21.51
C ALA A 30 11.32 -21.68 21.97
N PRO A 31 10.94 -22.63 21.09
CA PRO A 31 10.83 -24.05 21.42
C PRO A 31 12.11 -24.86 21.12
N GLU A 32 12.35 -25.92 21.90
CA GLU A 32 13.49 -26.86 21.83
C GLU A 32 13.61 -27.62 20.49
N GLN A 33 14.85 -27.87 20.03
CA GLN A 33 15.14 -28.68 18.84
C GLN A 33 16.09 -29.86 19.11
N THR A 34 15.75 -31.00 18.50
CA THR A 34 16.46 -32.29 18.47
C THR A 34 17.60 -32.26 17.43
N PRO A 35 18.75 -32.94 17.63
CA PRO A 35 19.94 -32.70 16.81
C PRO A 35 19.94 -33.48 15.49
N LYS A 36 20.42 -32.85 14.41
CA LYS A 36 20.71 -33.51 13.13
C LYS A 36 22.16 -33.28 12.68
N SER A 37 22.69 -34.34 12.08
CA SER A 37 24.07 -34.61 11.69
C SER A 37 24.77 -33.53 10.86
N ARG A 38 26.09 -33.38 11.09
CA ARG A 38 27.03 -32.48 10.40
C ARG A 38 26.99 -32.63 8.87
N LEU A 39 26.78 -31.52 8.17
CA LEU A 39 26.95 -31.40 6.71
C LEU A 39 28.33 -30.77 6.39
N SER A 40 28.94 -31.16 5.27
CA SER A 40 30.31 -30.77 4.91
C SER A 40 30.45 -29.32 4.40
N THR A 41 31.65 -28.77 4.50
CA THR A 41 32.05 -27.39 4.14
C THR A 41 31.67 -26.96 2.71
N ALA A 42 31.54 -27.89 1.77
CA ALA A 42 31.09 -27.60 0.41
C ALA A 42 29.63 -27.09 0.33
N PHE A 43 28.81 -27.44 1.32
CA PHE A 43 27.40 -27.03 1.38
C PHE A 43 27.21 -25.57 1.84
N GLU A 44 28.14 -25.03 2.62
CA GLU A 44 28.07 -23.63 3.11
C GLU A 44 28.36 -22.62 2.00
N ALA A 45 29.38 -22.88 1.17
CA ALA A 45 29.67 -22.05 0.00
C ALA A 45 28.49 -22.01 -0.98
N ARG A 46 27.82 -23.16 -1.18
CA ARG A 46 26.63 -23.28 -2.04
C ARG A 46 25.41 -22.55 -1.48
N ARG A 47 25.28 -22.45 -0.15
CA ARG A 47 24.18 -21.71 0.51
C ARG A 47 24.34 -20.20 0.36
N LEU A 48 25.55 -19.68 0.53
CA LEU A 48 25.85 -18.26 0.37
C LEU A 48 25.64 -17.81 -1.09
N GLU A 49 26.08 -18.63 -2.04
CA GLU A 49 25.82 -18.43 -3.47
C GLU A 49 24.31 -18.35 -3.74
N ASN A 50 23.52 -19.33 -3.31
CA ASN A 50 22.07 -19.32 -3.58
C ASN A 50 21.33 -18.13 -2.93
N ALA A 51 21.79 -17.64 -1.78
CA ALA A 51 21.19 -16.50 -1.11
C ALA A 51 21.43 -15.18 -1.86
N VAL A 52 22.64 -14.98 -2.39
CA VAL A 52 22.99 -13.80 -3.19
C VAL A 52 22.22 -13.80 -4.52
N TRP A 53 22.20 -14.93 -5.22
CA TRP A 53 21.56 -15.02 -6.54
C TRP A 53 20.04 -14.84 -6.49
N ARG A 54 19.36 -15.36 -5.44
CA ARG A 54 17.91 -15.16 -5.25
C ARG A 54 17.54 -13.72 -4.90
N ARG A 55 18.42 -12.99 -4.22
CA ARG A 55 18.17 -11.60 -3.82
C ARG A 55 18.22 -10.63 -5.00
N PHE A 56 18.99 -10.96 -6.06
CA PHE A 56 19.25 -10.06 -7.19
C PHE A 56 18.69 -10.54 -8.55
N GLY A 57 17.93 -11.66 -8.58
CA GLY A 57 17.16 -12.07 -9.76
C GLY A 57 17.96 -12.52 -10.98
N MET A 58 19.24 -12.88 -10.81
CA MET A 58 20.12 -13.28 -11.93
C MET A 58 19.93 -14.76 -12.32
N GLN A 59 19.92 -15.08 -13.62
CA GLN A 59 19.90 -16.46 -14.12
C GLN A 59 21.30 -17.09 -14.08
N LYS A 60 21.37 -18.33 -13.58
CA LYS A 60 22.60 -19.05 -13.29
C LYS A 60 23.35 -19.45 -14.57
N SER A 61 24.42 -18.74 -14.93
CA SER A 61 25.47 -19.28 -15.79
C SER A 61 26.82 -19.05 -15.11
N SER A 62 27.35 -20.08 -14.47
CA SER A 62 28.70 -20.01 -13.91
C SER A 62 29.34 -21.39 -13.90
N SER A 63 30.47 -21.48 -14.59
CA SER A 63 31.37 -22.63 -14.59
C SER A 63 32.27 -22.59 -13.35
N GLU A 64 32.90 -23.70 -12.99
CA GLU A 64 33.79 -23.84 -11.82
C GLU A 64 34.92 -22.79 -11.71
N LYS A 65 35.20 -22.04 -12.78
CA LYS A 65 36.19 -20.95 -12.80
C LYS A 65 35.84 -19.77 -11.90
N ASP A 66 34.57 -19.54 -11.55
CA ASP A 66 34.17 -18.37 -10.72
C ASP A 66 34.58 -18.48 -9.23
N LEU A 67 35.00 -19.66 -8.76
CA LEU A 67 35.31 -19.93 -7.34
C LEU A 67 36.81 -20.05 -7.02
N SER A 68 37.69 -20.07 -8.03
CA SER A 68 39.13 -20.35 -7.84
C SER A 68 39.92 -19.26 -7.13
N CYS A 69 39.32 -18.09 -6.86
CA CYS A 69 40.00 -16.93 -6.27
C CYS A 69 39.61 -16.63 -4.81
N ILE A 70 38.85 -17.51 -4.15
CA ILE A 70 38.49 -17.32 -2.73
C ILE A 70 39.65 -17.65 -1.78
N SER A 71 40.64 -18.44 -2.23
CA SER A 71 41.64 -19.04 -1.35
C SER A 71 43.09 -18.56 -1.51
N ASP A 72 43.45 -17.79 -2.54
CA ASP A 72 44.84 -17.34 -2.73
C ASP A 72 44.99 -15.81 -2.83
N PRO A 73 46.02 -15.21 -2.21
CA PRO A 73 46.32 -13.80 -2.39
C PRO A 73 46.71 -13.51 -3.85
N PRO A 74 46.49 -12.28 -4.36
CA PRO A 74 46.65 -11.99 -5.78
C PRO A 74 48.11 -12.19 -6.20
N ALA A 75 48.37 -13.17 -7.05
CA ALA A 75 49.66 -13.32 -7.72
C ALA A 75 49.84 -12.14 -8.68
N SER A 76 50.99 -11.46 -8.57
CA SER A 76 51.30 -10.17 -9.19
C SER A 76 51.52 -10.20 -10.71
N ASN A 77 50.93 -11.13 -11.47
CA ASN A 77 51.00 -11.17 -12.93
C ASN A 77 49.90 -12.08 -13.50
N THR A 78 48.71 -11.55 -13.74
CA THR A 78 47.70 -12.21 -14.61
C THR A 78 47.16 -11.19 -15.62
N PRO A 79 47.01 -11.56 -16.91
CA PRO A 79 46.64 -10.61 -17.96
C PRO A 79 45.21 -10.09 -17.77
N GLU A 80 45.00 -8.82 -18.08
CA GLU A 80 43.69 -8.19 -18.14
C GLU A 80 42.86 -8.83 -19.27
N GLY A 81 41.87 -9.65 -18.91
CA GLY A 81 40.95 -10.24 -19.88
C GLY A 81 40.06 -11.31 -19.27
N GLU A 82 38.80 -10.94 -19.05
CA GLU A 82 37.64 -11.82 -18.79
C GLU A 82 37.62 -12.63 -17.49
N GLY A 83 36.94 -12.08 -16.46
CA GLY A 83 36.53 -12.81 -15.26
C GLY A 83 36.86 -12.11 -13.95
N GLY A 84 36.32 -10.90 -13.71
CA GLY A 84 36.49 -10.23 -12.42
C GLY A 84 35.86 -11.02 -11.27
N CYS A 85 36.63 -11.26 -10.20
CA CYS A 85 36.20 -11.91 -8.96
C CYS A 85 34.83 -11.36 -8.48
N LEU A 86 33.94 -12.25 -8.00
CA LEU A 86 32.60 -11.91 -7.51
C LEU A 86 32.63 -10.77 -6.47
N VAL A 87 33.68 -10.70 -5.65
CA VAL A 87 33.91 -9.65 -4.66
C VAL A 87 34.06 -8.28 -5.34
N LYS A 88 34.83 -8.19 -6.42
CA LYS A 88 35.04 -6.95 -7.17
C LYS A 88 33.75 -6.44 -7.82
N ARG A 89 32.96 -7.36 -8.39
CA ARG A 89 31.63 -7.06 -8.95
C ARG A 89 30.62 -6.60 -7.89
N LEU A 90 30.65 -7.19 -6.69
CA LEU A 90 29.81 -6.80 -5.55
C LEU A 90 30.19 -5.41 -5.00
N GLU A 91 31.48 -5.11 -4.88
CA GLU A 91 31.99 -3.80 -4.47
C GLU A 91 31.62 -2.69 -5.46
N GLU A 92 31.72 -2.95 -6.76
CA GLU A 92 31.32 -2.02 -7.82
C GLU A 92 29.81 -1.74 -7.84
N THR A 93 28.97 -2.72 -7.48
CA THR A 93 27.50 -2.61 -7.53
C THR A 93 26.89 -1.99 -6.27
N ILE A 94 27.42 -2.32 -5.09
CA ILE A 94 26.83 -1.93 -3.79
C ILE A 94 27.59 -0.75 -3.15
N GLY A 95 28.85 -0.53 -3.54
CA GLY A 95 29.74 0.47 -2.95
C GLY A 95 30.08 0.18 -1.48
N LYS A 96 30.71 1.14 -0.79
CA LYS A 96 31.04 1.06 0.66
C LYS A 96 29.82 1.11 1.59
N ARG A 97 28.59 0.96 1.06
CA ARG A 97 27.34 1.14 1.81
C ARG A 97 27.04 0.00 2.79
N VAL A 98 27.70 -1.14 2.63
CA VAL A 98 27.57 -2.30 3.52
C VAL A 98 28.97 -2.83 3.80
N ASP A 99 29.41 -2.72 5.06
CA ASP A 99 30.64 -3.37 5.50
C ASP A 99 30.37 -4.84 5.84
N PHE A 100 30.62 -5.72 4.88
CA PHE A 100 30.46 -7.16 5.05
C PHE A 100 31.40 -7.76 6.11
N THR A 101 32.43 -7.02 6.55
CA THR A 101 33.27 -7.47 7.67
C THR A 101 32.56 -7.34 9.02
N GLN A 102 31.55 -6.47 9.14
CA GLN A 102 30.69 -6.37 10.33
C GLN A 102 29.57 -7.41 10.37
N ILE A 103 29.27 -8.06 9.23
CA ILE A 103 28.36 -9.21 9.15
C ILE A 103 29.09 -10.52 9.55
N ARG A 104 30.41 -10.46 9.78
CA ARG A 104 31.10 -11.57 10.42
C ARG A 104 30.87 -11.47 11.91
N TYR A 105 30.31 -12.54 12.48
CA TYR A 105 30.44 -12.76 13.92
C TYR A 105 31.91 -12.63 14.30
N PRO A 106 32.27 -11.76 15.25
CA PRO A 106 33.63 -11.73 15.78
C PRO A 106 33.89 -13.09 16.43
N GLN A 107 34.56 -13.99 15.71
CA GLN A 107 35.13 -15.20 16.30
C GLN A 107 36.38 -14.78 17.07
N THR A 108 36.18 -14.08 18.18
CA THR A 108 37.26 -13.69 19.09
C THR A 108 37.81 -14.88 19.88
N ASP A 109 37.17 -16.05 19.79
CA ASP A 109 37.72 -17.29 20.34
C ASP A 109 37.24 -18.50 19.52
N ARG A 110 38.18 -19.37 19.13
CA ARG A 110 37.90 -20.62 18.40
C ARG A 110 37.31 -21.72 19.30
N THR A 111 37.01 -21.41 20.55
CA THR A 111 36.46 -22.33 21.57
C THR A 111 34.93 -22.35 21.63
N CYS A 112 34.23 -21.43 20.95
CA CYS A 112 32.77 -21.41 20.94
C CYS A 112 32.23 -22.71 20.30
N ARG A 113 31.49 -23.52 21.06
CA ARG A 113 30.85 -24.72 20.53
C ARG A 113 29.71 -24.27 19.63
N TYR A 114 29.52 -24.95 18.50
CA TYR A 114 28.46 -24.65 17.53
C TYR A 114 27.07 -24.55 18.18
N ASP A 115 26.83 -25.34 19.23
CA ASP A 115 25.57 -25.37 19.99
C ASP A 115 25.35 -24.12 20.87
N ASP A 116 26.41 -23.34 21.12
CA ASP A 116 26.40 -22.11 21.91
C ASP A 116 26.20 -20.85 21.04
N LEU A 117 26.24 -21.00 19.71
CA LEU A 117 25.95 -19.91 18.78
C LEU A 117 24.43 -19.71 18.71
N PRO A 118 23.92 -18.46 18.75
CA PRO A 118 22.50 -18.21 18.55
C PRO A 118 22.08 -18.80 17.19
N THR A 119 21.00 -19.59 17.19
CA THR A 119 20.46 -20.28 15.99
C THR A 119 19.99 -19.33 14.89
N PHE A 120 19.97 -18.03 15.18
CA PHE A 120 19.66 -16.96 14.25
C PHE A 120 20.72 -15.87 14.33
N PRO A 121 21.05 -15.19 13.21
CA PRO A 121 21.78 -13.93 13.24
C PRO A 121 21.18 -13.02 14.30
N VAL A 122 22.04 -12.41 15.14
CA VAL A 122 21.60 -11.32 16.02
C VAL A 122 20.87 -10.34 15.10
N ARG A 123 19.56 -10.14 15.34
CA ARG A 123 18.80 -9.21 14.52
C ARG A 123 19.50 -7.86 14.63
N PRO A 124 19.73 -7.16 13.51
CA PRO A 124 20.26 -5.80 13.59
C PRO A 124 19.42 -4.99 14.57
N ASP A 125 20.08 -4.20 15.41
CA ASP A 125 19.39 -3.29 16.29
C ASP A 125 18.81 -2.16 15.44
N PHE A 126 17.48 -2.16 15.30
CA PHE A 126 16.74 -1.14 14.55
C PHE A 126 16.18 -0.04 15.45
N SER A 127 16.53 0.02 16.74
CA SER A 127 16.01 1.02 17.69
C SER A 127 16.36 2.47 17.31
N GLY A 128 17.39 2.67 16.48
CA GLY A 128 17.76 3.99 15.93
C GLY A 128 17.31 4.27 14.50
N PHE A 129 16.52 3.38 13.88
CA PHE A 129 15.95 3.62 12.55
C PHE A 129 14.65 4.40 12.67
N ASP A 130 14.57 5.55 12.00
CA ASP A 130 13.29 6.18 11.70
C ASP A 130 12.50 5.21 10.82
N ASN A 131 11.45 4.66 11.41
CA ASN A 131 10.64 3.60 10.83
C ASN A 131 9.39 4.17 10.14
N SER A 132 9.42 5.46 9.76
CA SER A 132 8.42 6.03 8.86
C SER A 132 8.34 5.14 7.62
N LEU A 133 7.19 4.49 7.43
CA LEU A 133 7.01 3.63 6.28
C LEU A 133 7.01 4.50 5.03
N ARG A 134 7.71 4.05 3.98
CA ARG A 134 7.59 4.66 2.66
C ARG A 134 6.23 4.26 2.07
N PRO A 135 5.63 5.03 1.14
CA PRO A 135 4.34 4.67 0.53
C PRO A 135 4.29 3.22 0.01
N ALA A 136 5.35 2.78 -0.69
CA ALA A 136 5.45 1.40 -1.18
C ALA A 136 5.43 0.34 -0.06
N SER A 137 5.90 0.67 1.15
CA SER A 137 5.82 -0.19 2.33
C SER A 137 4.44 -0.13 2.98
N GLU A 138 3.82 1.05 3.06
CA GLU A 138 2.44 1.22 3.55
C GLU A 138 1.43 0.43 2.71
N CYS A 139 1.65 0.29 1.40
CA CYS A 139 0.80 -0.55 0.53
C CYS A 139 0.82 -2.04 0.89
N VAL A 140 1.85 -2.54 1.58
CA VAL A 140 2.00 -3.99 1.86
C VAL A 140 2.05 -4.31 3.36
N VAL A 141 2.40 -3.35 4.21
CA VAL A 141 2.47 -3.50 5.66
C VAL A 141 1.17 -2.99 6.26
N PHE A 142 0.17 -3.87 6.30
CA PHE A 142 -1.12 -3.59 6.91
C PHE A 142 -1.65 -4.83 7.63
N ASP A 143 -2.00 -4.66 8.90
CA ASP A 143 -2.66 -5.69 9.69
C ASP A 143 -4.18 -5.53 9.58
N GLY A 144 -4.78 -6.27 8.66
CA GLY A 144 -6.22 -6.20 8.38
C GLY A 144 -7.10 -6.94 9.39
N CYS A 145 -6.52 -7.73 10.28
CA CYS A 145 -7.25 -8.53 11.26
C CYS A 145 -6.47 -8.62 12.60
N PRO A 146 -6.20 -7.49 13.26
CA PRO A 146 -5.33 -7.45 14.44
C PRO A 146 -5.87 -8.25 15.63
N ASP A 147 -7.20 -8.40 15.70
CA ASP A 147 -7.90 -9.12 16.76
C ASP A 147 -8.22 -10.58 16.39
N ASP A 148 -7.74 -11.08 15.24
CA ASP A 148 -7.93 -12.50 14.88
C ASP A 148 -7.06 -13.39 15.78
N PRO A 149 -7.66 -14.38 16.48
CA PRO A 149 -6.94 -15.20 17.47
C PRO A 149 -5.86 -16.10 16.85
N TYR A 150 -5.87 -16.31 15.54
CA TYR A 150 -4.90 -17.12 14.83
C TYR A 150 -3.76 -16.30 14.21
N HIS A 151 -3.84 -14.96 14.27
CA HIS A 151 -2.85 -14.03 13.72
C HIS A 151 -2.35 -14.41 12.31
N PRO A 152 -3.27 -14.57 11.33
CA PRO A 152 -2.88 -14.94 9.99
C PRO A 152 -2.05 -13.81 9.35
N SER A 153 -1.02 -14.16 8.58
CA SER A 153 -0.18 -13.14 7.92
C SER A 153 -0.90 -12.36 6.82
N ASN A 154 -2.03 -12.87 6.32
CA ASN A 154 -2.91 -12.18 5.36
C ASN A 154 -4.34 -12.22 5.89
N THR A 155 -5.12 -11.18 5.60
CA THR A 155 -6.55 -11.12 5.96
C THR A 155 -7.31 -12.30 5.34
N PRO A 156 -8.01 -13.12 6.14
CA PRO A 156 -8.86 -14.19 5.63
C PRO A 156 -10.01 -13.66 4.76
N ILE A 157 -10.46 -14.48 3.81
CA ILE A 157 -11.63 -14.15 2.97
C ILE A 157 -12.90 -14.65 3.67
N TYR A 158 -13.69 -13.73 4.23
CA TYR A 158 -14.95 -14.04 4.89
C TYR A 158 -16.10 -14.16 3.89
N GLN A 159 -16.24 -15.35 3.28
CA GLN A 159 -17.33 -15.70 2.37
C GLN A 159 -18.57 -16.23 3.12
N THR A 160 -19.10 -15.42 4.04
CA THR A 160 -20.35 -15.69 4.76
C THR A 160 -21.35 -14.56 4.56
N ALA A 161 -22.65 -14.85 4.66
CA ALA A 161 -23.69 -13.83 4.62
C ALA A 161 -23.96 -13.21 6.00
N THR A 162 -23.86 -14.01 7.07
CA THR A 162 -24.20 -13.58 8.44
C THR A 162 -23.16 -14.07 9.45
N PHE A 163 -23.18 -13.47 10.63
CA PHE A 163 -22.28 -13.74 11.74
C PHE A 163 -23.11 -14.06 12.98
N VAL A 164 -22.62 -14.98 13.80
CA VAL A 164 -23.28 -15.35 15.06
C VAL A 164 -23.30 -14.15 15.99
N GLN A 165 -24.49 -13.80 16.51
CA GLN A 165 -24.66 -12.72 17.48
C GLN A 165 -24.51 -13.23 18.91
N PRO A 166 -23.96 -12.43 19.85
CA PRO A 166 -23.87 -12.81 21.26
C PRO A 166 -25.23 -13.14 21.89
N SER A 167 -26.27 -12.39 21.53
CA SER A 167 -27.64 -12.62 21.97
C SER A 167 -28.65 -12.00 20.98
N ALA A 168 -29.95 -12.09 21.28
CA ALA A 168 -30.98 -11.45 20.46
C ALA A 168 -31.04 -9.91 20.62
N SER A 169 -30.44 -9.36 21.67
CA SER A 169 -30.45 -7.93 22.00
C SER A 169 -29.09 -7.25 21.85
N GLU A 170 -28.02 -8.02 21.67
CA GLU A 170 -26.66 -7.52 21.53
C GLU A 170 -26.09 -7.91 20.18
N PHE A 171 -25.49 -6.94 19.49
CA PHE A 171 -24.88 -7.14 18.19
C PHE A 171 -23.36 -7.22 18.32
N GLY A 172 -22.77 -8.18 17.63
CA GLY A 172 -21.32 -8.21 17.42
C GLY A 172 -20.87 -7.11 16.46
N ALA A 173 -19.57 -7.06 16.18
CA ALA A 173 -19.02 -6.10 15.21
C ALA A 173 -19.60 -6.27 13.79
N TYR A 174 -20.09 -7.47 13.46
CA TYR A 174 -20.71 -7.77 12.18
C TYR A 174 -22.00 -8.57 12.42
N ASP A 175 -23.06 -8.23 11.70
CA ASP A 175 -24.34 -8.94 11.69
C ASP A 175 -24.61 -9.61 10.33
N TYR A 176 -24.43 -8.83 9.27
CA TYR A 176 -24.75 -9.19 7.90
C TYR A 176 -23.72 -8.55 6.94
N THR A 177 -23.18 -9.35 6.01
CA THR A 177 -22.05 -8.97 5.16
C THR A 177 -22.29 -7.72 4.30
N ARG A 178 -23.55 -7.41 3.95
CA ARG A 178 -23.87 -6.16 3.26
C ARG A 178 -23.57 -4.93 4.15
N SER A 179 -23.94 -4.99 5.43
CA SER A 179 -23.69 -3.92 6.41
C SER A 179 -22.20 -3.81 6.76
N GLY A 180 -21.53 -4.95 6.96
CA GLY A 180 -20.09 -5.00 7.24
C GLY A 180 -19.52 -6.39 7.06
N ASN A 181 -18.27 -6.49 6.60
CA ASN A 181 -17.57 -7.76 6.37
C ASN A 181 -16.08 -7.58 6.73
N PRO A 182 -15.45 -8.47 7.52
CA PRO A 182 -14.06 -8.28 7.95
C PRO A 182 -13.07 -8.08 6.79
N THR A 183 -13.22 -8.84 5.70
CA THR A 183 -12.39 -8.69 4.49
C THR A 183 -12.53 -7.31 3.87
N ARG A 184 -13.77 -6.81 3.76
CA ARG A 184 -14.06 -5.48 3.19
C ARG A 184 -13.61 -4.37 4.12
N THR A 185 -13.82 -4.51 5.41
CA THR A 185 -13.37 -3.54 6.42
C THR A 185 -11.85 -3.42 6.45
N ALA A 186 -11.13 -4.53 6.28
CA ALA A 186 -9.67 -4.49 6.12
C ALA A 186 -9.27 -3.65 4.91
N LEU A 187 -9.89 -3.91 3.75
CA LEU A 187 -9.65 -3.13 2.52
C LEU A 187 -9.96 -1.64 2.75
N GLU A 188 -11.16 -1.32 3.23
CA GLU A 188 -11.60 0.06 3.49
C GLU A 188 -10.65 0.81 4.43
N LYS A 189 -10.23 0.18 5.53
CA LYS A 189 -9.25 0.78 6.45
C LYS A 189 -7.89 1.02 5.79
N HIS A 190 -7.42 0.06 4.98
CA HIS A 190 -6.14 0.19 4.29
C HIS A 190 -6.19 1.35 3.30
N VAL A 191 -7.22 1.44 2.45
CA VAL A 191 -7.24 2.52 1.47
C VAL A 191 -7.54 3.88 2.11
N ALA A 192 -8.32 3.94 3.19
CA ALA A 192 -8.46 5.16 3.98
C ALA A 192 -7.11 5.65 4.53
N MET A 193 -6.26 4.74 5.00
CA MET A 193 -4.91 5.07 5.45
C MET A 193 -4.05 5.65 4.30
N LEU A 194 -4.07 5.03 3.13
CA LEU A 194 -3.29 5.48 1.96
C LEU A 194 -3.72 6.88 1.47
N GLU A 195 -5.03 7.17 1.49
CA GLU A 195 -5.58 8.49 1.13
C GLU A 195 -5.46 9.55 2.23
N GLN A 196 -5.01 9.14 3.44
CA GLN A 196 -5.08 9.96 4.65
C GLN A 196 -6.51 10.49 4.87
N ALA A 197 -7.49 9.60 4.79
CA ALA A 197 -8.89 9.89 4.94
C ALA A 197 -9.46 9.35 6.26
N ALA A 198 -10.59 9.92 6.71
CA ALA A 198 -11.28 9.47 7.90
C ALA A 198 -11.93 8.09 7.72
N ALA A 199 -12.40 7.79 6.51
CA ALA A 199 -13.01 6.52 6.15
C ALA A 199 -12.94 6.26 4.65
N ALA A 200 -13.08 4.99 4.27
CA ALA A 200 -13.29 4.54 2.91
C ALA A 200 -14.51 3.62 2.83
N PHE A 201 -15.12 3.56 1.65
CA PHE A 201 -16.23 2.66 1.37
C PHE A 201 -15.98 1.92 0.06
N ALA A 202 -16.01 0.58 0.11
CA ALA A 202 -15.80 -0.25 -1.07
C ALA A 202 -17.13 -0.63 -1.73
N PHE A 203 -17.23 -0.39 -3.04
CA PHE A 203 -18.43 -0.65 -3.84
C PHE A 203 -18.20 -1.74 -4.89
N ALA A 204 -19.30 -2.21 -5.49
CA ALA A 204 -19.25 -3.21 -6.54
C ALA A 204 -18.61 -2.71 -7.86
N SER A 205 -18.58 -1.38 -8.06
CA SER A 205 -17.93 -0.71 -9.20
C SER A 205 -17.76 0.79 -8.96
N GLY A 206 -16.97 1.46 -9.80
CA GLY A 206 -16.93 2.92 -9.93
C GLY A 206 -18.29 3.57 -10.07
N MET A 207 -19.14 3.01 -10.93
CA MET A 207 -20.48 3.56 -11.10
C MET A 207 -21.36 3.41 -9.86
N ALA A 208 -21.21 2.32 -9.09
CA ALA A 208 -21.95 2.16 -7.83
C ALA A 208 -21.46 3.15 -6.76
N ALA A 209 -20.17 3.44 -6.71
CA ALA A 209 -19.59 4.47 -5.86
C ALA A 209 -20.14 5.87 -6.25
N LEU A 210 -20.01 6.25 -7.52
CA LEU A 210 -20.51 7.53 -8.03
C LEU A 210 -22.02 7.69 -7.83
N HIS A 211 -22.81 6.64 -8.11
CA HIS A 211 -24.25 6.68 -7.86
C HIS A 211 -24.59 6.89 -6.39
N THR A 212 -23.84 6.26 -5.48
CA THR A 212 -23.99 6.46 -4.04
C THR A 212 -23.64 7.90 -3.64
N VAL A 213 -22.59 8.51 -4.20
CA VAL A 213 -22.29 9.93 -3.99
C VAL A 213 -23.43 10.82 -4.47
N MET A 214 -24.03 10.52 -5.62
CA MET A 214 -25.18 11.28 -6.13
C MET A 214 -26.42 11.17 -5.23
N ARG A 215 -26.53 10.14 -4.38
CA ARG A 215 -27.62 10.02 -3.38
C ARG A 215 -27.49 11.00 -2.22
N LEU A 216 -26.39 11.74 -2.10
CA LEU A 216 -26.28 12.86 -1.15
C LEU A 216 -27.13 14.05 -1.57
N LEU A 217 -27.43 14.17 -2.87
CA LEU A 217 -28.25 15.23 -3.44
C LEU A 217 -29.74 14.89 -3.31
N ARG A 218 -30.55 15.93 -3.10
CA ARG A 218 -32.01 15.86 -3.05
C ARG A 218 -32.61 16.50 -4.29
N CYS A 219 -33.89 16.25 -4.51
CA CYS A 219 -34.65 16.94 -5.56
C CYS A 219 -34.56 18.46 -5.37
N GLY A 220 -34.18 19.17 -6.43
CA GLY A 220 -33.97 20.61 -6.45
C GLY A 220 -32.54 21.06 -6.14
N ASP A 221 -31.67 20.17 -5.64
CA ASP A 221 -30.25 20.46 -5.47
C ASP A 221 -29.54 20.50 -6.84
N GLU A 222 -28.43 21.24 -6.89
CA GLU A 222 -27.60 21.39 -8.08
C GLU A 222 -26.21 20.78 -7.87
N ILE A 223 -25.73 20.11 -8.91
CA ILE A 223 -24.34 19.67 -9.07
C ILE A 223 -23.65 20.47 -10.18
N LEU A 224 -22.47 21.00 -9.88
CA LEU A 224 -21.53 21.47 -10.90
C LEU A 224 -20.57 20.33 -11.21
N CYS A 225 -20.51 19.91 -12.47
CA CYS A 225 -19.64 18.81 -12.91
C CYS A 225 -18.62 19.33 -13.93
N ASN A 226 -17.39 18.82 -13.90
CA ASN A 226 -16.44 19.09 -14.97
C ASN A 226 -17.05 18.73 -16.34
N GLU A 227 -16.91 19.60 -17.33
CA GLU A 227 -17.40 19.39 -18.69
C GLU A 227 -16.67 18.25 -19.42
N ASP A 228 -15.42 17.99 -19.03
CA ASP A 228 -14.62 16.89 -19.55
C ASP A 228 -14.53 15.78 -18.49
N ILE A 229 -15.32 14.73 -18.66
CA ILE A 229 -15.45 13.67 -17.66
C ILE A 229 -15.76 12.33 -18.30
N TYR A 230 -15.46 11.26 -17.57
CA TYR A 230 -15.85 9.89 -17.94
C TYR A 230 -17.32 9.81 -18.42
N GLY A 231 -17.51 9.25 -19.61
CA GLY A 231 -18.83 9.19 -20.26
C GLY A 231 -19.91 8.45 -19.45
N GLY A 232 -19.54 7.51 -18.57
CA GLY A 232 -20.48 6.88 -17.65
C GLY A 232 -21.01 7.82 -16.58
N MET A 233 -20.17 8.75 -16.09
CA MET A 233 -20.58 9.80 -15.16
C MET A 233 -21.50 10.81 -15.86
N HIS A 234 -21.14 11.26 -17.07
CA HIS A 234 -22.01 12.12 -17.87
C HIS A 234 -23.40 11.48 -18.07
N ARG A 235 -23.45 10.19 -18.42
CA ARG A 235 -24.71 9.44 -18.58
C ARG A 235 -25.50 9.35 -17.27
N LEU A 236 -24.83 9.06 -16.15
CA LEU A 236 -25.47 9.02 -14.84
C LEU A 236 -26.14 10.35 -14.50
N LEU A 237 -25.46 11.47 -14.72
CA LEU A 237 -26.00 12.79 -14.44
C LEU A 237 -27.18 13.13 -15.35
N THR A 238 -27.01 12.97 -16.67
CA THR A 238 -27.99 13.43 -17.68
C THR A 238 -29.17 12.49 -17.90
N GLN A 239 -29.08 11.22 -17.50
CA GLN A 239 -30.12 10.22 -17.74
C GLN A 239 -30.68 9.57 -16.47
N ASP A 240 -30.00 9.63 -15.32
CA ASP A 240 -30.52 9.08 -14.06
C ASP A 240 -30.81 10.19 -13.04
N CYS A 241 -29.83 11.05 -12.75
CA CYS A 241 -29.96 12.07 -11.70
C CYS A 241 -31.03 13.12 -12.01
N VAL A 242 -31.21 13.48 -13.29
CA VAL A 242 -32.29 14.37 -13.73
C VAL A 242 -33.68 13.83 -13.37
N HIS A 243 -33.89 12.50 -13.38
CA HIS A 243 -35.16 11.90 -13.00
C HIS A 243 -35.41 11.99 -11.47
N ASN A 244 -34.35 12.17 -10.68
CA ASN A 244 -34.42 12.43 -9.24
C ASN A 244 -34.59 13.94 -8.93
N GLY A 245 -34.75 14.78 -9.95
CA GLY A 245 -34.92 16.23 -9.82
C GLY A 245 -33.64 17.00 -9.48
N VAL A 246 -32.47 16.39 -9.69
CA VAL A 246 -31.17 17.06 -9.52
C VAL A 246 -30.90 17.94 -10.74
N ILE A 247 -30.48 19.18 -10.50
CA ILE A 247 -30.06 20.13 -11.53
C ILE A 247 -28.59 19.87 -11.84
N VAL A 248 -28.25 19.68 -13.11
CA VAL A 248 -26.88 19.40 -13.55
C VAL A 248 -26.38 20.55 -14.39
N THR A 249 -25.25 21.12 -14.00
CA THR A 249 -24.55 22.17 -14.76
C THR A 249 -23.13 21.70 -15.03
N PHE A 250 -22.75 21.62 -16.31
CA PHE A 250 -21.38 21.30 -16.70
C PHE A 250 -20.56 22.58 -16.82
N VAL A 251 -19.35 22.58 -16.27
CA VAL A 251 -18.45 23.73 -16.22
C VAL A 251 -17.00 23.29 -16.42
N ASP A 252 -16.18 24.13 -17.05
CA ASP A 252 -14.74 23.92 -17.12
C ASP A 252 -14.11 24.16 -15.75
N THR A 253 -13.73 23.09 -15.04
CA THR A 253 -13.13 23.19 -13.70
C THR A 253 -11.68 23.67 -13.72
N THR A 254 -11.05 23.78 -14.90
CA THR A 254 -9.73 24.39 -15.03
C THR A 254 -9.77 25.92 -15.02
N ASP A 255 -10.96 26.51 -15.24
CA ASP A 255 -11.23 27.94 -15.06
C ASP A 255 -12.05 28.15 -13.77
N LEU A 256 -11.36 28.47 -12.67
CA LEU A 256 -11.99 28.70 -11.37
C LEU A 256 -12.98 29.87 -11.37
N ASP A 257 -12.78 30.87 -12.24
CA ASP A 257 -13.73 31.98 -12.36
C ASP A 257 -15.03 31.50 -13.01
N SER A 258 -14.95 30.54 -13.94
CA SER A 258 -16.12 29.88 -14.52
C SER A 258 -16.91 29.10 -13.46
N VAL A 259 -16.20 28.34 -12.61
CA VAL A 259 -16.81 27.62 -11.49
C VAL A 259 -17.49 28.60 -10.53
N ALA A 260 -16.80 29.67 -10.12
CA ALA A 260 -17.33 30.66 -9.20
C ALA A 260 -18.61 31.34 -9.72
N ARG A 261 -18.67 31.66 -11.02
CA ARG A 261 -19.86 32.22 -11.67
C ARG A 261 -21.02 31.23 -11.76
N ALA A 262 -20.74 29.93 -11.83
CA ALA A 262 -21.74 28.88 -11.94
C ALA A 262 -22.36 28.48 -10.60
N ILE A 263 -21.73 28.81 -9.47
CA ILE A 263 -22.28 28.51 -8.14
C ILE A 263 -23.56 29.29 -7.90
N THR A 264 -24.61 28.59 -7.48
CA THR A 264 -25.91 29.13 -7.10
C THR A 264 -26.27 28.72 -5.67
N PRO A 265 -27.32 29.29 -5.05
CA PRO A 265 -27.81 28.83 -3.74
C PRO A 265 -28.24 27.35 -3.72
N LYS A 266 -28.54 26.78 -4.89
CA LYS A 266 -28.92 25.38 -5.05
C LYS A 266 -27.72 24.44 -5.18
N THR A 267 -26.53 24.95 -5.47
CA THR A 267 -25.33 24.12 -5.59
C THR A 267 -25.04 23.44 -4.25
N LYS A 268 -24.89 22.11 -4.27
CA LYS A 268 -24.53 21.29 -3.10
C LYS A 268 -23.32 20.41 -3.34
N LEU A 269 -22.96 20.15 -4.59
CA LEU A 269 -21.80 19.34 -4.94
C LEU A 269 -21.09 19.93 -6.16
N ILE A 270 -19.76 20.02 -6.08
CA ILE A 270 -18.87 20.14 -7.23
C ILE A 270 -18.22 18.77 -7.43
N HIS A 271 -18.26 18.25 -8.65
CA HIS A 271 -17.63 16.99 -9.01
C HIS A 271 -16.63 17.19 -10.15
N THR A 272 -15.43 16.66 -10.00
CA THR A 272 -14.36 16.77 -11.00
C THR A 272 -13.53 15.50 -11.08
N GLU A 273 -12.84 15.32 -12.20
CA GLU A 273 -11.80 14.31 -12.42
C GLU A 273 -10.51 15.05 -12.81
N SER A 274 -9.36 14.65 -12.26
CA SER A 274 -8.06 15.29 -12.58
C SER A 274 -6.90 14.30 -12.48
N PRO A 275 -6.20 13.98 -13.60
CA PRO A 275 -6.48 14.43 -14.96
C PRO A 275 -7.84 13.94 -15.48
N SER A 276 -8.55 14.76 -16.25
CA SER A 276 -9.86 14.41 -16.81
C SER A 276 -9.80 13.34 -17.90
N ASN A 277 -10.87 12.58 -18.07
CA ASN A 277 -11.01 11.62 -19.16
C ASN A 277 -11.93 12.15 -20.27
N PRO A 278 -11.51 12.19 -21.55
CA PRO A 278 -10.26 11.65 -22.11
C PRO A 278 -9.17 12.69 -22.35
N ARG A 279 -9.42 14.00 -22.13
CA ARG A 279 -8.51 15.05 -22.61
C ARG A 279 -7.34 15.33 -21.66
N MET A 280 -7.26 14.66 -20.52
CA MET A 280 -6.19 14.75 -19.54
C MET A 280 -5.96 16.17 -19.03
N ARG A 281 -7.04 16.94 -18.86
CA ARG A 281 -6.97 18.30 -18.31
C ARG A 281 -6.74 18.23 -16.81
N VAL A 282 -5.94 19.15 -16.29
CA VAL A 282 -5.58 19.19 -14.87
C VAL A 282 -6.31 20.35 -14.21
N THR A 283 -7.04 20.04 -13.13
CA THR A 283 -7.71 21.03 -12.28
C THR A 283 -6.86 21.29 -11.03
N ASP A 284 -6.74 22.55 -10.62
CA ASP A 284 -6.14 22.88 -9.32
C ASP A 284 -7.11 22.47 -8.19
N LEU A 285 -6.91 21.26 -7.66
CA LEU A 285 -7.77 20.70 -6.63
C LEU A 285 -7.73 21.49 -5.31
N ARG A 286 -6.60 22.14 -4.99
CA ARG A 286 -6.49 22.93 -3.76
C ARG A 286 -7.35 24.19 -3.86
N ALA A 287 -7.17 24.94 -4.96
CA ALA A 287 -7.92 26.15 -5.18
C ALA A 287 -9.42 25.86 -5.37
N LEU A 288 -9.77 24.75 -6.03
CA LEU A 288 -11.16 24.31 -6.15
C LEU A 288 -11.78 23.94 -4.79
N ALA A 289 -11.04 23.24 -3.92
CA ALA A 289 -11.49 22.90 -2.57
C ALA A 289 -11.72 24.15 -1.71
N GLU A 290 -10.81 25.12 -1.77
CA GLU A 290 -10.97 26.41 -1.09
C GLU A 290 -12.23 27.15 -1.57
N LEU A 291 -12.46 27.21 -2.88
CA LEU A 291 -13.66 27.82 -3.46
C LEU A 291 -14.94 27.10 -3.03
N ALA A 292 -14.95 25.76 -3.03
CA ALA A 292 -16.09 24.96 -2.61
C ALA A 292 -16.43 25.19 -1.13
N HIS A 293 -15.43 25.15 -0.25
CA HIS A 293 -15.59 25.36 1.19
C HIS A 293 -16.09 26.78 1.52
N GLN A 294 -15.61 27.81 0.81
CA GLN A 294 -16.10 29.19 0.98
C GLN A 294 -17.61 29.31 0.75
N HIS A 295 -18.18 28.46 -0.11
CA HIS A 295 -19.61 28.45 -0.43
C HIS A 295 -20.40 27.37 0.34
N GLY A 296 -19.75 26.60 1.22
CA GLY A 296 -20.39 25.48 1.93
C GLY A 296 -20.85 24.36 1.00
N VAL A 297 -20.14 24.15 -0.11
CA VAL A 297 -20.42 23.14 -1.15
C VAL A 297 -19.48 21.96 -0.98
N LEU A 298 -19.99 20.73 -1.13
CA LEU A 298 -19.15 19.54 -1.12
C LEU A 298 -18.28 19.46 -2.38
N LEU A 299 -17.06 18.95 -2.24
CA LEU A 299 -16.20 18.62 -3.37
C LEU A 299 -16.03 17.10 -3.47
N SER A 300 -16.31 16.56 -4.65
CA SER A 300 -16.01 15.17 -5.02
C SER A 300 -14.96 15.16 -6.12
N VAL A 301 -13.88 14.41 -5.90
CA VAL A 301 -12.81 14.22 -6.88
C VAL A 301 -12.77 12.75 -7.27
N ASP A 302 -12.89 12.46 -8.56
CA ASP A 302 -12.60 11.15 -9.12
C ASP A 302 -11.07 11.07 -9.39
N SER A 303 -10.40 10.28 -8.56
CA SER A 303 -8.95 10.06 -8.62
C SER A 303 -8.58 8.77 -9.34
N THR A 304 -9.47 8.18 -10.16
CA THR A 304 -9.22 6.90 -10.85
C THR A 304 -7.92 6.90 -11.66
N MET A 305 -7.57 8.02 -12.29
CA MET A 305 -6.33 8.17 -13.07
C MET A 305 -5.07 8.40 -12.23
N MET A 306 -5.23 8.81 -10.97
CA MET A 306 -4.14 9.14 -10.05
C MET A 306 -4.48 8.61 -8.65
N PRO A 307 -4.44 7.29 -8.43
CA PRO A 307 -4.61 6.70 -7.11
C PRO A 307 -3.51 7.16 -6.13
N PRO A 308 -3.73 7.04 -4.81
CA PRO A 308 -2.81 7.49 -3.76
C PRO A 308 -1.45 6.78 -3.80
#